data_AF-A0A0A1WSS6-F1
#
_entry.id   AF-A0A0A1WSS6-F1
#
_cell.length_a   1.000
_cell.length_b   1.000
_cell.length_c   1.000
_cell.angle_alpha   90.00
_cell.angle_beta   90.00
_cell.angle_gamma   90.00
#
_symmetry.space_group_name_H-M   'P 1'
#
loop_
_entity.id
_entity.type
_entity.pdbx_description
1 polymer ?
#
loop_
_entity_poly.entity_id
_entity_poly.type
_entity_poly.pdbx_seq_one_letter_code
_entity_poly.pdbx_strand_id
1 'polypeptide(L)'
;MNFVNFLLCAGLLCLVGGPLAEAWVSAGNYHNDAHPGKCVISDTLIISPGEKAKSPGSCSEIRCGSEKGHATIVGCGTVVPPEGCKWGDHVNIDAPFQECCARHLICDGGLTDENRLYQQHIWDMFSRSSKKADNE
;
A
#
# COMPACT_ATOMS: atom_id res chain seq x y z
N MET A 1 44.43 8.64 -5.25
CA MET A 1 43.09 8.09 -4.98
C MET A 1 42.07 9.01 -5.65
N ASN A 2 41.39 8.52 -6.68
CA ASN A 2 40.69 9.37 -7.66
C ASN A 2 39.35 9.88 -7.14
N PHE A 3 39.24 11.20 -6.94
CA PHE A 3 38.01 11.93 -6.60
C PHE A 3 36.81 11.57 -7.51
N VAL A 4 37.09 11.17 -8.75
CA VAL A 4 36.11 10.74 -9.76
C VAL A 4 35.36 9.46 -9.34
N ASN A 5 36.04 8.51 -8.68
CA ASN A 5 35.39 7.28 -8.20
C ASN A 5 34.46 7.55 -7.01
N PHE A 6 34.76 8.57 -6.20
CA PHE A 6 33.92 8.96 -5.07
C PHE A 6 32.62 9.65 -5.53
N LEU A 7 32.71 10.46 -6.59
CA LEU A 7 31.57 11.13 -7.22
C LEU A 7 30.64 10.16 -7.97
N LEU A 8 31.20 9.14 -8.65
CA LEU A 8 30.42 8.11 -9.33
C LEU A 8 29.60 7.25 -8.36
N CYS A 9 30.18 6.89 -7.20
CA CYS A 9 29.45 6.14 -6.17
C CYS A 9 28.35 6.98 -5.49
N ALA A 10 28.60 8.27 -5.25
CA ALA A 10 27.61 9.15 -4.65
C ALA A 10 26.40 9.40 -5.57
N GLY A 11 26.62 9.48 -6.89
CA GLY A 11 25.54 9.60 -7.87
C GLY A 11 24.65 8.36 -7.99
N LEU A 12 25.21 7.15 -7.84
CA LEU A 12 24.45 5.90 -7.91
C LEU A 12 23.53 5.69 -6.70
N LEU A 13 23.93 6.14 -5.50
CA LEU A 13 23.16 5.98 -4.27
C LEU A 13 21.88 6.83 -4.24
N CYS A 14 21.84 7.95 -4.97
CA CYS A 14 20.66 8.82 -5.03
C CYS A 14 19.56 8.32 -5.99
N LEU A 15 19.86 7.40 -6.90
CA LEU A 15 18.88 6.89 -7.89
C LEU A 15 17.94 5.81 -7.34
N VAL A 16 18.16 5.34 -6.12
CA VAL A 16 17.37 4.25 -5.51
C VAL A 16 16.27 4.78 -4.58
N GLY A 17 16.25 6.09 -4.30
CA GLY A 17 15.29 6.73 -3.39
C GLY A 17 14.05 7.25 -4.11
N GLY A 18 13.19 6.37 -4.62
CA GLY A 18 11.79 6.76 -4.84
C GLY A 18 11.11 7.01 -3.49
N PRO A 19 10.17 7.97 -3.35
CA PRO A 19 9.39 8.09 -2.13
C PRO A 19 8.63 6.77 -1.95
N LEU A 20 9.06 5.96 -0.99
CA LEU A 20 8.23 4.91 -0.45
C LEU A 20 7.09 5.66 0.22
N ALA A 21 5.93 5.75 -0.44
CA ALA A 21 4.71 6.07 0.26
C ALA A 21 4.66 5.06 1.41
N GLU A 22 4.87 5.53 2.64
CA GLU A 22 5.08 4.63 3.78
C GLU A 22 3.76 3.91 4.05
N ALA A 23 3.66 2.70 3.51
CA ALA A 23 2.60 1.78 3.82
C ALA A 23 2.73 1.44 5.31
N TRP A 24 1.62 1.50 6.04
CA TRP A 24 1.62 0.91 7.37
C TRP A 24 1.74 -0.62 7.23
N VAL A 25 2.55 -1.23 8.09
CA VAL A 25 2.73 -2.68 8.12
C VAL A 25 2.44 -3.16 9.53
N SER A 26 1.61 -4.19 9.65
CA SER A 26 1.45 -4.96 10.87
C SER A 26 1.82 -6.41 10.61
N ALA A 27 2.22 -7.12 11.67
CA ALA A 27 2.50 -8.55 11.60
C ALA A 27 1.76 -9.26 12.73
N GLY A 28 1.30 -10.48 12.45
CA GLY A 28 0.56 -11.28 13.41
C GLY A 28 0.77 -12.78 13.18
N ASN A 29 0.29 -13.57 14.13
CA ASN A 29 0.21 -15.01 13.99
C ASN A 29 -1.27 -15.43 13.86
N TYR A 30 -1.59 -16.05 12.75
CA TYR A 30 -2.91 -16.50 12.32
C TYR A 30 -2.96 -18.03 12.18
N HIS A 31 -2.20 -18.74 13.04
CA HIS A 31 -2.23 -20.19 13.13
C HIS A 31 -3.60 -20.70 13.60
N ASN A 32 -4.03 -21.82 13.05
CA ASN A 32 -5.23 -22.53 13.46
C ASN A 32 -5.04 -24.03 13.25
N ASP A 33 -5.26 -24.83 14.31
CA ASP A 33 -5.07 -26.29 14.27
C ASP A 33 -6.03 -27.00 13.29
N ALA A 34 -7.18 -26.41 12.97
CA ALA A 34 -8.11 -26.93 11.97
C ALA A 34 -7.61 -26.73 10.52
N HIS A 35 -6.66 -25.81 10.32
CA HIS A 35 -6.06 -25.50 9.03
C HIS A 35 -4.52 -25.46 9.15
N PRO A 36 -3.88 -26.61 9.45
CA PRO A 36 -2.44 -26.65 9.69
C PRO A 36 -1.68 -26.20 8.44
N GLY A 37 -0.59 -25.46 8.65
CA GLY A 37 0.27 -24.97 7.57
C GLY A 37 -0.24 -23.72 6.86
N LYS A 38 -1.33 -23.09 7.33
CA LYS A 38 -1.96 -21.92 6.68
C LYS A 38 -2.11 -20.73 7.62
N CYS A 39 -2.35 -19.57 7.04
CA CYS A 39 -2.78 -18.38 7.76
C CYS A 39 -4.31 -18.25 7.65
N VAL A 40 -5.01 -18.35 8.79
CA VAL A 40 -6.47 -18.20 8.89
C VAL A 40 -6.79 -16.79 9.38
N ILE A 41 -7.15 -15.90 8.45
CA ILE A 41 -7.44 -14.49 8.75
C ILE A 41 -8.87 -14.32 9.27
N SER A 42 -9.80 -15.05 8.67
CA SER A 42 -11.20 -15.14 9.06
C SER A 42 -11.75 -16.49 8.63
N ASP A 43 -12.98 -16.82 9.01
CA ASP A 43 -13.65 -18.07 8.64
C ASP A 43 -13.72 -18.31 7.13
N THR A 44 -13.67 -17.24 6.33
CA THR A 44 -13.75 -17.30 4.87
C THR A 44 -12.45 -16.94 4.15
N LEU A 45 -11.41 -16.52 4.88
CA LEU A 45 -10.12 -16.13 4.29
C LEU A 45 -8.98 -16.93 4.90
N ILE A 46 -8.61 -17.99 4.20
CA ILE A 46 -7.53 -18.91 4.55
C ILE A 46 -6.56 -18.93 3.40
N ILE A 47 -5.32 -18.52 3.65
CA ILE A 47 -4.28 -18.39 2.62
C ILE A 47 -3.04 -19.22 3.00
N SER A 48 -2.40 -19.78 1.98
CA SER A 48 -1.21 -20.62 2.10
C SER A 48 0.06 -19.76 2.12
N PRO A 49 1.19 -20.27 2.64
CA PRO A 49 2.45 -19.55 2.61
C PRO A 49 2.84 -19.14 1.18
N GLY A 50 3.27 -17.89 1.02
CA GLY A 50 3.55 -17.28 -0.28
C GLY A 50 2.33 -16.65 -0.97
N GLU A 51 1.11 -16.97 -0.53
CA GLU A 51 -0.10 -16.36 -1.06
C GLU A 51 -0.38 -15.00 -0.41
N LYS A 52 -1.04 -14.14 -1.20
CA LYS A 52 -1.51 -12.83 -0.79
C LYS A 52 -3.00 -12.69 -1.06
N ALA A 53 -3.69 -11.95 -0.21
CA ALA A 53 -5.11 -11.64 -0.40
C ALA A 53 -5.43 -10.25 0.13
N LYS A 54 -6.38 -9.58 -0.50
CA LYS A 54 -6.94 -8.34 0.03
C LYS A 54 -7.72 -8.64 1.31
N SER A 55 -7.53 -7.80 2.32
CA SER A 55 -8.29 -7.84 3.56
C SER A 55 -9.78 -7.54 3.31
N PRO A 56 -10.71 -8.32 3.88
CA PRO A 56 -12.14 -8.03 3.79
C PRO A 56 -12.48 -6.69 4.47
N GLY A 57 -13.19 -5.81 3.77
CA GLY A 57 -13.68 -4.55 4.34
C GLY A 57 -12.63 -3.48 4.63
N SER A 58 -11.35 -3.71 4.34
CA SER A 58 -10.28 -2.71 4.46
C SER A 58 -9.40 -2.67 3.22
N CYS A 59 -8.82 -1.50 2.93
CA CYS A 59 -7.83 -1.39 1.86
C CYS A 59 -6.44 -1.76 2.38
N SER A 60 -6.20 -3.06 2.48
CA SER A 60 -4.91 -3.64 2.86
C SER A 60 -4.72 -5.01 2.20
N GLU A 61 -3.48 -5.42 2.03
CA GLU A 61 -3.09 -6.75 1.54
C GLU A 61 -2.46 -7.56 2.67
N ILE A 62 -2.89 -8.79 2.78
CA ILE A 62 -2.43 -9.77 3.74
C ILE A 62 -1.52 -10.73 3.00
N ARG A 63 -0.35 -11.03 3.57
CA ARG A 63 0.64 -11.94 2.99
C ARG A 63 0.96 -13.02 4.01
N CYS A 64 0.74 -14.28 3.66
CA CYS A 64 1.10 -15.39 4.53
C CYS A 64 2.57 -15.74 4.32
N GLY A 65 3.40 -15.54 5.35
CA GLY A 65 4.84 -15.70 5.26
C GLY A 65 5.34 -17.09 5.63
N SER A 66 4.55 -17.90 6.37
CA SER A 66 5.01 -19.23 6.79
C SER A 66 3.88 -20.18 7.16
N GLU A 67 4.19 -21.47 7.15
CA GLU A 67 3.31 -22.56 7.62
C GLU A 67 2.94 -22.47 9.11
N LYS A 68 3.64 -21.64 9.89
CA LYS A 68 3.37 -21.40 11.32
C LYS A 68 2.34 -20.28 11.56
N GLY A 69 1.63 -19.86 10.51
CA GLY A 69 0.61 -18.81 10.57
C GLY A 69 1.15 -17.39 10.62
N HIS A 70 2.46 -17.15 10.46
CA HIS A 70 2.98 -15.79 10.42
C HIS A 70 2.48 -15.06 9.17
N ALA A 71 1.79 -13.95 9.35
CA ALA A 71 1.31 -13.10 8.26
C ALA A 71 1.65 -11.63 8.49
N THR A 72 1.84 -10.90 7.40
CA THR A 72 1.93 -9.44 7.41
C THR A 72 0.71 -8.85 6.75
N ILE A 73 0.27 -7.69 7.24
CA ILE A 73 -0.78 -6.89 6.65
C ILE A 73 -0.17 -5.55 6.28
N VAL A 74 -0.25 -5.21 5.01
CA VAL A 74 0.28 -3.99 4.42
C VAL A 74 -0.89 -3.12 3.99
N GLY A 75 -0.95 -1.89 4.48
CA GLY A 75 -1.97 -0.93 4.04
C GLY A 75 -1.46 0.12 3.08
N CYS A 76 -2.33 1.08 2.79
CA CYS A 76 -2.01 2.20 1.92
C CYS A 76 -0.89 3.09 2.48
N GLY A 77 -0.11 3.66 1.57
CA GLY A 77 0.85 4.70 1.90
C GLY A 77 0.16 5.98 2.37
N THR A 78 0.82 6.72 3.27
CA THR A 78 0.31 8.01 3.74
C THR A 78 0.62 9.11 2.73
N VAL A 79 -0.40 9.89 2.37
CA VAL A 79 -0.29 11.11 1.56
C VAL A 79 -0.86 12.26 2.36
N VAL A 80 -0.12 13.37 2.49
CA VAL A 80 -0.59 14.55 3.22
C VAL A 80 -1.62 15.29 2.36
N PRO A 81 -2.85 15.55 2.85
CA PRO A 81 -3.83 16.33 2.11
C PRO A 81 -3.41 17.82 2.02
N PRO A 82 -3.88 18.57 1.00
CA PRO A 82 -3.69 20.02 0.93
C PRO A 82 -4.23 20.74 2.18
N GLU A 83 -3.73 21.96 2.43
CA GLU A 83 -4.20 22.77 3.56
C GLU A 83 -5.70 23.03 3.48
N GLY A 84 -6.39 22.98 4.63
CA GLY A 84 -7.84 23.10 4.71
C GLY A 84 -8.60 21.89 4.17
N CYS A 85 -7.91 20.80 3.83
CA CYS A 85 -8.52 19.57 3.35
C CYS A 85 -8.17 18.35 4.20
N LYS A 86 -9.00 17.32 4.08
CA LYS A 86 -8.79 15.99 4.68
C LYS A 86 -9.20 14.89 3.70
N TRP A 87 -8.61 13.71 3.85
CA TRP A 87 -9.07 12.53 3.14
C TRP A 87 -10.38 12.01 3.73
N GLY A 88 -11.39 11.91 2.87
CA GLY A 88 -12.70 11.29 3.13
C GLY A 88 -12.70 9.81 2.81
N ASP A 89 -13.82 9.32 2.29
CA ASP A 89 -14.00 7.89 2.02
C ASP A 89 -13.18 7.40 0.83
N HIS A 90 -12.99 6.08 0.78
CA HIS A 90 -12.40 5.41 -0.37
C HIS A 90 -13.29 5.58 -1.60
N VAL A 91 -12.68 5.82 -2.76
CA VAL A 91 -13.40 5.90 -4.05
C VAL A 91 -14.06 4.56 -4.36
N ASN A 92 -13.33 3.48 -4.14
CA ASN A 92 -13.85 2.12 -4.22
C ASN A 92 -13.09 1.25 -3.21
N ILE A 93 -13.70 1.00 -2.05
CA ILE A 93 -13.10 0.16 -1.01
C ILE A 93 -12.91 -1.28 -1.49
N ASP A 94 -13.71 -1.75 -2.46
CA ASP A 94 -13.74 -3.12 -2.97
C ASP A 94 -12.73 -3.38 -4.10
N ALA A 95 -12.10 -2.34 -4.64
CA ALA A 95 -11.04 -2.47 -5.64
C ALA A 95 -9.83 -3.28 -5.12
N PRO A 96 -8.97 -3.81 -6.02
CA PRO A 96 -7.71 -4.46 -5.64
C PRO A 96 -6.85 -3.58 -4.72
N PHE A 97 -5.97 -4.21 -3.94
CA PHE A 97 -5.01 -3.48 -3.13
C PHE A 97 -4.17 -2.54 -4.01
N GLN A 98 -3.71 -1.42 -3.45
CA GLN A 98 -3.24 -0.23 -4.17
C GLN A 98 -4.37 0.58 -4.83
N GLU A 99 -5.22 0.00 -5.67
CA GLU A 99 -6.31 0.77 -6.32
C GLU A 99 -7.33 1.30 -5.32
N CYS A 100 -7.70 0.47 -4.34
CA CYS A 100 -8.60 0.90 -3.28
C CYS A 100 -8.02 2.03 -2.42
N CYS A 101 -6.73 2.38 -2.50
CA CYS A 101 -6.13 3.43 -1.69
C CYS A 101 -6.56 4.85 -2.11
N ALA A 102 -7.16 4.99 -3.31
CA ALA A 102 -7.75 6.24 -3.75
C ALA A 102 -8.88 6.67 -2.81
N ARG A 103 -8.81 7.89 -2.29
CA ARG A 103 -9.81 8.50 -1.39
C ARG A 103 -10.27 9.85 -1.93
N HIS A 104 -11.50 10.24 -1.62
CA HIS A 104 -12.02 11.57 -1.93
C HIS A 104 -11.41 12.61 -1.00
N LEU A 105 -11.17 13.81 -1.51
CA LEU A 105 -10.72 14.95 -0.74
C LEU A 105 -11.95 15.78 -0.29
N ILE A 106 -11.97 16.15 0.98
CA ILE A 106 -13.00 16.99 1.59
C ILE A 106 -12.29 18.26 2.10
N CYS A 107 -12.66 19.41 1.55
CA CYS A 107 -12.03 20.69 1.87
C CYS A 107 -13.01 21.67 2.50
N ASP A 108 -12.53 22.42 3.49
CA ASP A 108 -13.25 23.55 4.08
C ASP A 108 -13.42 24.63 3.01
N GLY A 109 -14.67 24.99 2.70
CA GLY A 109 -14.99 25.92 1.60
C GLY A 109 -15.18 25.26 0.22
N GLY A 110 -15.06 23.94 0.12
CA GLY A 110 -15.31 23.17 -1.09
C GLY A 110 -14.07 22.87 -1.93
N LEU A 111 -14.24 22.04 -2.97
CA LEU A 111 -13.16 21.63 -3.85
C LEU A 111 -12.88 22.71 -4.92
N THR A 112 -11.70 23.30 -4.86
CA THR A 112 -11.14 24.10 -5.95
C THR A 112 -10.67 23.21 -7.11
N ASP A 113 -10.41 23.81 -8.27
CA ASP A 113 -9.86 23.07 -9.42
C ASP A 113 -8.46 22.53 -9.12
N GLU A 114 -7.64 23.27 -8.39
CA GLU A 114 -6.31 22.82 -7.93
C GLU A 114 -6.43 21.55 -7.06
N ASN A 115 -7.30 21.56 -6.06
CA ASN A 115 -7.52 20.41 -5.19
C ASN A 115 -8.12 19.21 -5.93
N ARG A 116 -8.92 19.45 -6.97
CA ARG A 116 -9.44 18.41 -7.86
C ARG A 116 -8.32 17.76 -8.68
N LEU A 117 -7.41 18.56 -9.24
CA LEU A 117 -6.26 18.06 -9.99
C LEU A 117 -5.29 17.29 -9.07
N TYR A 118 -5.04 17.80 -7.87
CA TYR A 118 -4.24 17.10 -6.87
C TYR A 118 -4.84 15.73 -6.53
N GLN A 119 -6.14 15.68 -6.24
CA GLN A 119 -6.84 14.43 -5.98
C GLN A 119 -6.72 13.43 -7.16
N GLN A 120 -6.93 13.89 -8.39
CA GLN A 120 -6.78 13.05 -9.59
C GLN A 120 -5.35 12.51 -9.72
N HIS A 121 -4.34 13.33 -9.48
CA HIS A 121 -2.94 12.90 -9.52
C HIS A 121 -2.66 11.77 -8.52
N ILE A 122 -3.21 11.87 -7.30
CA ILE A 122 -3.07 10.84 -6.26
C ILE A 122 -3.82 9.55 -6.66
N TRP A 123 -5.02 9.65 -7.24
CA TRP A 123 -5.75 8.49 -7.74
C TRP A 123 -4.94 7.75 -8.81
N ASP A 124 -4.39 8.47 -9.79
CA ASP A 124 -3.59 7.88 -10.85
C ASP A 124 -2.30 7.22 -10.32
N MET A 125 -1.71 7.78 -9.26
CA MET A 125 -0.54 7.20 -8.60
C MET A 125 -0.86 5.80 -8.06
N PHE A 126 -1.99 5.65 -7.37
CA PHE A 126 -2.42 4.37 -6.82
C PHE A 126 -2.79 3.35 -7.91
N SER A 127 -3.46 3.78 -8.97
CA SER A 127 -3.74 2.91 -10.12
C SER A 127 -2.47 2.44 -10.85
N ARG A 128 -1.41 3.27 -10.91
CA ARG A 128 -0.11 2.86 -11.48
C ARG A 128 0.63 1.89 -10.57
N SER A 129 0.57 2.09 -9.26
CA SER A 129 1.20 1.20 -8.27
C SER A 129 0.68 -0.23 -8.37
N SER A 130 -0.64 -0.39 -8.54
CA SER A 130 -1.29 -1.68 -8.83
C SER A 130 -0.67 -2.39 -10.04
N LYS A 131 -0.61 -1.69 -11.19
CA LYS A 131 -0.04 -2.25 -12.43
C LYS A 131 1.42 -2.68 -12.29
N LYS A 132 2.21 -2.02 -11.43
CA LYS A 132 3.61 -2.43 -11.21
C LYS A 132 3.68 -3.73 -10.41
N ALA A 133 2.82 -3.90 -9.40
CA ALA A 133 2.79 -5.08 -8.53
C ALA A 133 2.34 -6.37 -9.25
N ASP A 134 1.66 -6.26 -10.39
CA ASP A 134 1.26 -7.42 -11.20
C ASP A 134 2.37 -7.91 -12.15
N ASN A 135 3.44 -7.12 -12.35
CA ASN A 135 4.53 -7.42 -13.28
C ASN A 135 5.79 -7.99 -12.58
N GLU A 136 5.68 -8.35 -11.31
CA GLU A 136 6.78 -8.80 -10.42
C GLU A 136 6.40 -10.12 -9.74
#